data_AF-A0A354K6D4-F1
#
_entry.id   AF-A0A354K6D4-F1
#
_cell.length_a   1.000
_cell.length_b   1.000
_cell.length_c   1.000
_cell.angle_alpha   90.00
_cell.angle_beta   90.00
_cell.angle_gamma   90.00
#
_symmetry.space_group_name_H-M   'P 1'
#
loop_
_entity.id
_entity.type
_entity.pdbx_description
1 polymer ?
#
loop_
_entity_poly.entity_id
_entity_poly.type
_entity_poly.pdbx_seq_one_letter_code
_entity_poly.pdbx_strand_id
1 'polypeptide(L)'
;METGQKIAVCIALYMCVKPVFNWLVLGGSLAPLAFGIAALICFWFGVKWSNTVIAILLMLVACTNLPTNLKHIGFNMYLIYTLEGVIDGICAVVLAFHPAVRKHCKLKPQ
;
A
#
# COMPACT_ATOMS: atom_id res chain seq x y z
N MET A 1 10.59 -8.72 -16.01
CA MET A 1 9.54 -7.83 -15.44
C MET A 1 9.63 -6.47 -16.07
N GLU A 2 8.52 -5.98 -16.62
CA GLU A 2 8.42 -4.59 -17.07
C GLU A 2 8.47 -3.63 -15.87
N THR A 3 8.87 -2.38 -16.10
CA THR A 3 9.00 -1.36 -15.05
C THR A 3 7.71 -1.20 -14.22
N GLY A 4 6.55 -1.24 -14.86
CA GLY A 4 5.25 -1.14 -14.18
C GLY A 4 4.96 -2.29 -13.23
N GLN A 5 5.28 -3.52 -13.65
CA GLN A 5 5.15 -4.72 -12.83
C GLN A 5 6.07 -4.64 -11.61
N LYS A 6 7.34 -4.22 -11.81
CA LYS A 6 8.30 -4.10 -10.71
C LYS A 6 7.81 -3.15 -9.63
N ILE A 7 7.35 -1.95 -10.02
CA ILE A 7 6.85 -0.94 -9.08
C ILE A 7 5.64 -1.47 -8.30
N ALA A 8 4.67 -2.06 -9.00
CA ALA A 8 3.46 -2.59 -8.37
C ALA A 8 3.79 -3.73 -7.39
N VAL A 9 4.64 -4.67 -7.79
CA VAL A 9 5.10 -5.79 -6.95
C VAL A 9 5.88 -5.27 -5.73
N CYS A 10 6.77 -4.28 -5.89
CA CYS A 10 7.48 -3.66 -4.76
C CYS A 10 6.50 -3.06 -3.73
N ILE A 11 5.45 -2.37 -4.20
CA ILE A 11 4.43 -1.80 -3.31
C ILE A 11 3.65 -2.92 -2.60
N ALA A 12 3.27 -4.00 -3.30
CA ALA A 12 2.61 -5.13 -2.64
C ALA A 12 3.52 -5.88 -1.65
N LEU A 13 4.83 -5.98 -1.92
CA LEU A 13 5.79 -6.53 -0.96
C LEU A 13 5.86 -5.67 0.30
N TYR A 14 5.89 -4.34 0.16
CA TYR A 14 5.75 -3.43 1.30
C TYR A 14 4.46 -3.71 2.10
N MET A 15 3.32 -3.89 1.42
CA MET A 15 2.05 -4.22 2.06
C MET A 15 2.05 -5.57 2.78
N CYS A 16 2.94 -6.51 2.42
CA CYS A 16 3.15 -7.76 3.15
C CYS A 16 4.09 -7.57 4.35
N VAL A 17 5.17 -6.80 4.19
CA VAL A 17 6.18 -6.63 5.24
C VAL A 17 5.66 -5.77 6.40
N LYS A 18 4.93 -4.69 6.09
CA LYS A 18 4.35 -3.78 7.10
C LYS A 18 3.54 -4.49 8.19
N PRO A 19 2.51 -5.30 7.89
CA PRO A 19 1.72 -5.96 8.94
C PRO A 19 2.54 -6.95 9.77
N VAL A 20 3.57 -7.58 9.18
CA VAL A 20 4.52 -8.42 9.92
C VAL A 20 5.34 -7.59 10.91
N PHE A 21 5.86 -6.44 10.47
CA PHE A 21 6.58 -5.51 11.35
C PHE A 21 5.67 -4.98 12.48
N ASN A 22 4.45 -4.57 12.14
CA ASN A 22 3.48 -4.07 13.12
C ASN A 22 3.08 -5.13 14.14
N TRP A 23 2.95 -6.40 13.73
CA TRP A 23 2.70 -7.49 14.67
C TRP A 23 3.90 -7.73 15.60
N LEU A 24 5.12 -7.79 15.06
CA LEU A 24 6.33 -8.10 15.83
C LEU A 24 6.75 -7.01 16.81
N VAL A 25 6.64 -5.73 16.41
CA VAL A 25 7.22 -4.61 17.17
C VAL A 25 6.14 -3.83 17.93
N LEU A 26 4.93 -3.75 17.36
CA LEU A 26 3.87 -2.86 17.84
C LEU A 26 2.64 -3.63 18.39
N GLY A 27 2.64 -4.97 18.34
CA GLY A 27 1.52 -5.79 18.82
C GLY A 27 0.25 -5.69 17.95
N GLY A 28 0.38 -5.30 16.68
CA GLY A 28 -0.75 -5.15 15.75
C GLY A 28 -1.35 -6.48 15.27
N SER A 29 -2.30 -6.41 14.33
CA SER A 29 -2.94 -7.59 13.73
C SER A 29 -2.23 -8.02 12.43
N LEU A 30 -2.15 -9.34 12.19
CA LEU A 30 -1.71 -9.91 10.91
C LEU A 30 -2.81 -9.96 9.84
N ALA A 31 -4.06 -9.62 10.17
CA ALA A 31 -5.16 -9.64 9.20
C ALA A 31 -4.88 -8.88 7.88
N PRO A 32 -4.18 -7.71 7.89
CA PRO A 32 -3.85 -7.00 6.65
C PRO A 32 -2.85 -7.74 5.75
N LEU A 33 -2.13 -8.76 6.25
CA LEU A 33 -1.21 -9.56 5.45
C LEU A 33 -1.92 -10.29 4.31
N ALA A 34 -3.13 -10.81 4.55
CA ALA A 34 -3.93 -11.46 3.53
C ALA A 34 -4.24 -10.49 2.37
N PHE A 35 -4.50 -9.23 2.69
CA PHE A 35 -4.71 -8.18 1.70
C PHE A 35 -3.44 -7.87 0.89
N GLY A 36 -2.28 -7.80 1.56
CA GLY A 36 -0.97 -7.66 0.90
C GLY A 36 -0.67 -8.80 -0.07
N ILE A 37 -0.93 -10.04 0.33
CA ILE A 37 -0.73 -11.24 -0.52
C ILE A 37 -1.68 -11.21 -1.72
N ALA A 38 -2.95 -10.86 -1.52
CA ALA A 38 -3.91 -10.73 -2.62
C ALA A 38 -3.46 -9.64 -3.62
N ALA A 39 -3.02 -8.48 -3.13
CA ALA A 39 -2.47 -7.42 -3.98
C ALA A 39 -1.22 -7.88 -4.75
N LEU A 40 -0.33 -8.62 -4.10
CA LEU A 40 0.87 -9.18 -4.72
C LEU A 40 0.54 -10.10 -5.89
N ILE A 41 -0.42 -11.02 -5.70
CA ILE A 41 -0.89 -11.92 -6.76
C ILE A 41 -1.51 -11.10 -7.91
N CYS A 42 -2.40 -10.15 -7.59
CA CYS A 42 -3.03 -9.29 -8.60
C CYS A 42 -2.01 -8.51 -9.43
N PHE A 43 -0.99 -7.93 -8.80
CA PHE A 43 0.06 -7.18 -9.49
C PHE A 43 1.04 -8.08 -10.23
N TRP A 44 1.30 -9.29 -9.74
CA TRP A 44 2.11 -10.27 -10.46
C TRP A 44 1.52 -10.61 -11.83
N PHE A 45 0.19 -10.81 -11.87
CA PHE A 45 -0.55 -11.15 -13.09
C PHE A 45 -1.04 -9.94 -13.90
N GLY A 46 -0.86 -8.71 -13.41
CA GLY A 46 -1.36 -7.49 -14.09
C GLY A 46 -2.88 -7.49 -14.22
N VAL A 47 -3.59 -7.84 -13.15
CA VAL A 47 -5.05 -7.88 -13.12
C VAL A 47 -5.62 -6.49 -13.41
N LYS A 48 -6.64 -6.43 -14.27
CA LYS A 48 -7.24 -5.18 -14.72
C LYS A 48 -7.79 -4.38 -13.53
N TRP A 49 -7.55 -3.07 -13.49
CA TRP A 49 -8.00 -2.15 -12.43
C TRP A 49 -7.42 -2.40 -11.03
N SER A 50 -6.59 -3.43 -10.84
CA SER A 50 -6.04 -3.77 -9.51
C SER A 50 -5.28 -2.60 -8.89
N ASN A 51 -4.48 -1.85 -9.67
CA ASN A 51 -3.74 -0.70 -9.17
C ASN A 51 -4.65 0.40 -8.61
N THR A 52 -5.76 0.69 -9.28
CA THR A 52 -6.73 1.70 -8.83
C THR A 52 -7.46 1.26 -7.56
N VAL A 53 -7.91 0.00 -7.51
CA VAL A 53 -8.60 -0.53 -6.33
C VAL A 53 -7.68 -0.50 -5.11
N ILE A 54 -6.44 -0.98 -5.25
CA ILE A 54 -5.48 -0.98 -4.15
C ILE A 54 -5.07 0.45 -3.75
N ALA A 55 -4.93 1.36 -4.70
CA ALA A 55 -4.66 2.78 -4.40
C ALA A 55 -5.77 3.41 -3.54
N ILE A 56 -7.04 3.17 -3.89
CA ILE A 56 -8.19 3.68 -3.11
C ILE A 56 -8.16 3.11 -1.69
N LEU A 57 -7.90 1.81 -1.54
CA LEU A 57 -7.89 1.16 -0.23
C LEU A 57 -6.73 1.66 0.66
N LEU A 58 -5.52 1.81 0.10
CA LEU A 58 -4.39 2.39 0.82
C LEU A 58 -4.68 3.83 1.25
N MET A 59 -5.26 4.64 0.35
CA MET A 59 -5.60 6.03 0.66
C MET A 59 -6.68 6.11 1.74
N LEU A 60 -7.69 5.23 1.70
CA LEU A 60 -8.74 5.16 2.71
C LEU A 60 -8.14 4.86 4.08
N VAL A 61 -7.27 3.84 4.17
CA VAL A 61 -6.59 3.45 5.42
C VAL A 61 -5.69 4.58 5.95
N ALA A 62 -4.95 5.26 5.08
CA ALA A 62 -4.15 6.41 5.48
C ALA A 62 -5.04 7.51 6.07
N CYS A 63 -6.11 7.90 5.37
CA CYS A 63 -7.03 8.95 5.81
C CYS A 63 -7.78 8.61 7.11
N THR A 64 -8.18 7.35 7.33
CA THR A 64 -8.89 6.97 8.57
C THR A 64 -7.99 7.00 9.79
N ASN A 65 -6.71 6.64 9.65
CA ASN A 65 -5.79 6.55 10.79
C ASN A 65 -5.04 7.88 11.07
N LEU A 66 -4.88 8.74 10.06
CA LEU A 66 -4.12 9.98 10.17
C LEU A 66 -4.57 10.90 11.34
N PRO A 67 -5.88 11.16 11.55
CA PRO A 67 -6.31 12.06 12.63
C PRO A 67 -5.92 11.55 14.02
N THR A 68 -6.07 10.25 14.26
CA THR A 68 -5.72 9.62 15.54
C THR A 68 -4.22 9.60 15.74
N ASN A 69 -3.44 9.31 14.69
CA ASN A 69 -1.99 9.29 14.73
C ASN A 69 -1.41 10.68 15.03
N LEU A 70 -1.93 11.72 14.38
CA LEU A 70 -1.49 13.10 14.60
C LEU A 70 -1.83 13.60 16.01
N LYS A 71 -2.99 13.25 16.56
CA LYS A 71 -3.39 13.61 17.93
C LYS A 71 -2.43 13.07 19.00
N HIS A 72 -1.76 11.96 18.73
CA HIS A 72 -0.89 11.27 19.69
C HIS A 72 0.59 11.26 19.26
N ILE A 73 0.97 12.11 18.30
CA ILE A 73 2.32 12.07 17.67
C ILE A 73 3.47 12.28 18.66
N GLY A 74 3.20 12.87 19.83
CA GLY A 74 4.18 13.03 20.92
C GLY A 74 4.60 11.71 21.59
N PHE A 75 3.93 10.59 21.29
CA PHE A 75 4.34 9.26 21.71
C PHE A 75 5.08 8.56 20.56
N ASN A 76 6.28 8.02 20.84
CA ASN A 76 7.18 7.41 19.84
C ASN A 76 6.49 6.39 18.90
N MET A 77 5.51 5.65 19.39
CA MET A 77 4.77 4.64 18.63
C MET A 77 3.85 5.23 17.55
N TYR A 78 3.21 6.37 17.82
CA TYR A 78 2.30 7.03 16.88
C TYR A 78 3.04 7.81 15.80
N LEU A 79 4.30 8.18 16.03
CA LEU A 79 5.18 8.69 14.99
C LEU A 79 5.41 7.61 13.91
N ILE A 80 5.64 6.36 14.30
CA ILE A 80 5.81 5.23 13.36
C ILE A 80 4.52 5.04 12.55
N TYR A 81 3.35 4.99 13.20
CA TYR A 81 2.07 4.88 12.50
C TYR A 81 1.77 6.07 11.57
N THR A 82 2.22 7.27 11.91
CA THR A 82 2.10 8.45 11.06
C THR A 82 2.96 8.29 9.80
N LEU A 83 4.23 7.89 9.95
CA LEU A 83 5.14 7.64 8.82
C LEU A 83 4.60 6.54 7.90
N GLU A 84 4.07 5.46 8.47
CA GLU A 84 3.42 4.39 7.70
C GLU A 84 2.22 4.91 6.90
N GLY A 85 1.38 5.76 7.49
CA GLY A 85 0.25 6.37 6.79
C GLY A 85 0.68 7.28 5.64
N VAL A 86 1.79 8.02 5.79
CA VAL A 86 2.38 8.83 4.71
C VAL A 86 2.90 7.94 3.59
N ILE A 87 3.61 6.85 3.91
CA ILE A 87 4.11 5.89 2.92
C ILE A 87 2.93 5.24 2.17
N ASP A 88 1.86 4.84 2.86
CA ASP A 88 0.65 4.31 2.24
C ASP A 88 0.04 5.31 1.24
N GLY A 89 -0.02 6.59 1.61
CA GLY A 89 -0.46 7.67 0.72
C GLY A 89 0.41 7.83 -0.53
N ILE A 90 1.74 7.79 -0.37
CA ILE A 90 2.68 7.84 -1.50
C ILE A 90 2.49 6.63 -2.42
N CYS A 91 2.41 5.43 -1.85
CA CYS A 91 2.15 4.20 -2.60
C CYS A 91 0.82 4.27 -3.38
N ALA A 92 -0.23 4.80 -2.76
CA ALA A 92 -1.52 5.00 -3.41
C ALA A 92 -1.42 5.95 -4.60
N VAL A 93 -0.73 7.09 -4.45
CA VAL A 93 -0.50 8.05 -5.54
C VAL A 93 0.29 7.40 -6.69
N VAL A 94 1.37 6.65 -6.38
CA VAL A 94 2.17 5.94 -7.40
C VAL A 94 1.31 4.91 -8.14
N LEU A 95 0.54 4.09 -7.44
CA LEU A 95 -0.34 3.10 -8.05
C LEU A 95 -1.42 3.73 -8.95
N ALA A 96 -1.98 4.85 -8.52
CA ALA A 96 -3.05 5.55 -9.24
C ALA A 96 -2.54 6.26 -10.50
N PHE A 97 -1.37 6.90 -10.45
CA PHE A 97 -0.94 7.84 -11.48
C PHE A 97 0.27 7.40 -12.30
N HIS A 98 1.12 6.50 -11.81
CA HIS A 98 2.34 6.13 -12.53
C HIS A 98 2.01 5.42 -13.86
N PRO A 99 2.43 5.96 -15.03
CA PRO A 99 1.97 5.48 -16.34
C PRO A 99 2.36 4.03 -16.60
N ALA A 100 3.56 3.61 -16.20
CA ALA A 100 3.99 2.23 -16.35
C ALA A 100 3.12 1.24 -15.55
N VAL A 101 2.70 1.62 -14.34
CA VAL A 101 1.84 0.77 -13.48
C VAL A 101 0.45 0.66 -14.09
N ARG A 102 -0.11 1.79 -14.56
CA ARG A 102 -1.42 1.83 -15.23
C ARG A 102 -1.44 1.01 -16.52
N LYS A 103 -0.34 1.03 -17.29
CA LYS A 103 -0.18 0.20 -18.49
C LYS A 103 -0.17 -1.28 -18.12
N HIS A 104 0.65 -1.67 -17.14
CA HIS A 104 0.74 -3.05 -16.65
C HIS A 104 -0.62 -3.59 -16.16
N CYS A 105 -1.37 -2.78 -15.42
CA CYS A 105 -2.69 -3.14 -14.90
C CYS A 105 -3.84 -2.84 -15.88
N LYS A 106 -3.52 -2.69 -17.18
CA LYS A 106 -4.48 -2.64 -18.30
C LYS A 106 -5.53 -1.53 -18.16
N LEU A 107 -5.16 -0.40 -17.57
CA LEU A 107 -6.06 0.75 -17.34
C LEU A 107 -6.19 1.68 -18.55
N LYS A 108 -5.22 1.63 -19.49
CA LYS A 108 -5.32 2.24 -20.81
C LYS A 108 -4.54 1.38 -21.83
N PRO A 109 -5.13 1.01 -22.98
CA PRO A 109 -4.34 0.74 -24.17
C PRO A 109 -3.69 2.05 -24.63
N GLN A 110 -2.43 1.96 -25.09
CA GLN A 110 -1.76 3.04 -25.82
C GLN A 110 -2.34 3.08 -27.23
#